data_AF-A0A9W5PWC9-F1
#
_entry.id   AF-A0A9W5PWC9-F1
#
_cell.length_a   1.000
_cell.length_b   1.000
_cell.length_c   1.000
_cell.angle_alpha   90.00
_cell.angle_beta   90.00
_cell.angle_gamma   90.00
#
_symmetry.space_group_name_H-M   'P 1'
#
loop_
_entity.id
_entity.type
_entity.pdbx_description
1 polymer ?
#
loop_
_entity_poly.entity_id
_entity_poly.type
_entity_poly.pdbx_seq_one_letter_code
_entity_poly.pdbx_strand_id
1 'polypeptide(L)'
;MAVDTWKKGFGENLEEVDNALIKVYQNMRDVPHEELQGASENVLTLAKIYDVDLNEATRGAGQLMSQFGLSTQETFDLLAAGAQEGLNYSDELFDNLSEYAPLFKQAGFSAEEMFTILANGTKSGSYNLDYINDLVKEFGIRVQDGSKGVSEGFGDLSEETQKVWESFNEGKGTAADVFNAVLGDLQKMDDKVKANQIGVALFGTKWEDMGAEAVLS
;
A
#
# COMPACT_ATOMS: atom_id res chain seq x y z
N MET A 1 9.90 29.40 -11.04
CA MET A 1 9.00 28.27 -10.70
C MET A 1 7.86 28.78 -9.84
N ALA A 2 8.09 29.21 -8.58
CA ALA A 2 7.00 29.64 -7.69
C ALA A 2 6.03 30.70 -8.24
N VAL A 3 6.57 31.80 -8.80
CA VAL A 3 5.74 32.85 -9.42
C VAL A 3 4.90 32.33 -10.59
N ASP A 4 5.42 31.36 -11.36
CA ASP A 4 4.69 30.76 -12.48
C ASP A 4 3.58 29.82 -11.98
N THR A 5 3.89 28.94 -11.03
CA THR A 5 2.94 28.04 -10.39
C THR A 5 1.79 28.78 -9.70
N TRP A 6 2.09 29.87 -8.97
CA TRP A 6 1.05 30.72 -8.38
C TRP A 6 0.17 31.39 -9.45
N LYS A 7 0.75 31.90 -10.54
CA LYS A 7 -0.01 32.49 -11.65
C LYS A 7 -0.96 31.50 -12.33
N LYS A 8 -0.66 30.20 -12.28
CA LYS A 8 -1.54 29.12 -12.76
C LYS A 8 -2.64 28.73 -11.76
N GLY A 9 -2.62 29.28 -10.54
CA GLY A 9 -3.65 29.07 -9.52
C GLY A 9 -3.43 27.89 -8.57
N PHE A 10 -2.24 27.28 -8.55
CA PHE A 10 -1.96 26.10 -7.72
C PHE A 10 -1.75 26.39 -6.22
N GLY A 11 -1.72 27.66 -5.80
CA GLY A 11 -1.63 28.09 -4.39
C GLY A 11 -2.43 29.36 -4.14
N GLU A 12 -2.89 29.55 -2.92
CA GLU A 12 -3.57 30.75 -2.43
C GLU A 12 -2.65 31.98 -2.45
N ASN A 13 -1.36 31.77 -2.20
CA ASN A 13 -0.34 32.81 -2.20
C ASN A 13 1.05 32.25 -2.60
N LEU A 14 2.02 33.15 -2.79
CA LEU A 14 3.38 32.77 -3.19
C LEU A 14 4.12 31.96 -2.11
N GLU A 15 3.84 32.20 -0.83
CA GLU A 15 4.48 31.50 0.28
C GLU A 15 4.08 30.03 0.33
N GLU A 16 2.81 29.71 0.11
CA GLU A 16 2.33 28.32 -0.01
C GLU A 16 3.04 27.58 -1.15
N VAL A 17 3.20 28.24 -2.30
CA VAL A 17 3.88 27.66 -3.46
C VAL A 17 5.38 27.47 -3.20
N ASP A 18 6.05 28.44 -2.58
CA ASP A 18 7.45 28.29 -2.17
C ASP A 18 7.62 27.15 -1.17
N ASN A 19 6.71 27.02 -0.21
CA ASN A 19 6.69 25.91 0.74
C ASN A 19 6.51 24.56 0.04
N ALA A 20 5.63 24.46 -0.96
CA ALA A 20 5.47 23.25 -1.76
C ALA A 20 6.77 22.84 -2.47
N LEU A 21 7.45 23.79 -3.13
CA LEU A 21 8.73 23.53 -3.78
C LEU A 21 9.79 23.03 -2.78
N ILE A 22 9.87 23.65 -1.60
CA ILE A 22 10.79 23.25 -0.54
C ILE A 22 10.46 21.82 -0.06
N LYS A 23 9.19 21.51 0.17
CA LYS A 23 8.76 20.20 0.68
C LYS A 23 8.96 19.09 -0.34
N VAL A 24 8.63 19.33 -1.61
CA VAL A 24 8.91 18.39 -2.70
C VAL A 24 10.41 18.12 -2.77
N TYR A 25 11.24 19.17 -2.77
CA TYR A 25 12.70 19.01 -2.81
C TYR A 25 13.26 18.22 -1.60
N GLN A 26 12.68 18.41 -0.41
CA GLN A 26 13.14 17.75 0.82
C GLN A 26 12.70 16.29 0.94
N ASN A 27 11.43 16.02 0.61
CA ASN A 27 10.75 14.76 0.89
C ASN A 27 10.66 13.84 -0.34
N MET A 28 10.59 14.39 -1.55
CA MET A 28 10.53 13.65 -2.82
C MET A 28 11.87 13.75 -3.56
N ARG A 29 12.94 13.26 -2.94
CA ARG A 29 14.34 13.51 -3.35
C ARG A 29 14.70 12.97 -4.73
N ASP A 30 13.94 12.00 -5.22
CA ASP A 30 14.17 11.36 -6.52
C ASP A 30 13.50 12.13 -7.68
N VAL A 31 12.73 13.19 -7.39
CA VAL A 31 12.17 14.08 -8.41
C VAL A 31 13.30 14.85 -9.10
N PRO A 32 13.43 14.78 -10.44
CA PRO A 32 14.40 15.56 -11.19
C PRO A 32 14.21 17.07 -10.97
N HIS A 33 15.31 17.83 -10.98
CA HIS A 33 15.27 19.27 -10.69
C HIS A 33 14.35 20.04 -11.65
N GLU A 34 14.34 19.65 -12.92
CA GLU A 34 13.50 20.19 -13.98
C GLU A 34 12.00 19.87 -13.80
N GLU A 35 11.66 18.84 -13.02
CA GLU A 35 10.28 18.41 -12.76
C GLU A 35 9.72 18.93 -11.44
N LEU A 36 10.56 19.52 -10.57
CA LEU A 36 10.15 20.05 -9.26
C LEU A 36 8.93 20.99 -9.33
N GLN A 37 8.79 21.76 -10.41
CA GLN A 37 7.62 22.63 -10.60
C GLN A 37 6.33 21.81 -10.77
N GLY A 38 6.35 20.82 -11.68
CA GLY A 38 5.20 19.95 -11.95
C GLY A 38 4.86 19.08 -10.74
N ALA A 39 5.86 18.53 -10.06
CA ALA A 39 5.66 17.79 -8.81
C ALA A 39 5.02 18.67 -7.73
N SER A 40 5.43 19.94 -7.60
CA SER A 40 4.82 20.88 -6.65
C SER A 40 3.37 21.21 -7.00
N GLU A 41 3.07 21.43 -8.29
CA GLU A 41 1.71 21.62 -8.80
C GLU A 41 0.82 20.40 -8.47
N ASN A 42 1.34 19.18 -8.65
CA ASN A 42 0.62 17.94 -8.37
C ASN A 42 0.38 17.73 -6.87
N VAL A 43 1.39 17.89 -6.01
CA VAL A 43 1.19 17.70 -4.56
C VAL A 43 0.23 18.73 -4.00
N LEU A 44 0.32 20.00 -4.40
CA LEU A 44 -0.64 21.02 -3.98
C LEU A 44 -2.07 20.65 -4.36
N THR A 45 -2.25 20.06 -5.54
CA THR A 45 -3.55 19.56 -6.00
C THR A 45 -4.05 18.40 -5.13
N LEU A 46 -3.18 17.40 -4.88
CA LEU A 46 -3.53 16.26 -4.04
C LEU A 46 -3.84 16.67 -2.59
N ALA A 47 -3.01 17.54 -2.00
CA ALA A 47 -3.21 18.05 -0.66
C ALA A 47 -4.58 18.73 -0.51
N LYS A 48 -5.02 19.48 -1.53
CA LYS A 48 -6.34 20.11 -1.58
C LYS A 48 -7.49 19.11 -1.79
N ILE A 49 -7.30 18.12 -2.67
CA ILE A 49 -8.33 17.09 -2.95
C ILE A 49 -8.60 16.23 -1.70
N TYR A 50 -7.53 15.88 -0.99
CA TYR A 50 -7.58 15.00 0.17
C TYR A 50 -7.70 15.72 1.50
N ASP A 51 -7.63 17.05 1.51
CA ASP A 51 -7.60 17.89 2.72
C ASP A 51 -6.51 17.47 3.71
N VAL A 52 -5.30 17.21 3.20
CA VAL A 52 -4.14 16.76 3.99
C VAL A 52 -3.04 17.81 4.04
N ASP A 53 -2.21 17.74 5.09
CA ASP A 53 -1.05 18.62 5.21
C ASP A 53 -0.03 18.37 4.08
N LEU A 54 0.52 19.44 3.54
CA LEU A 54 1.49 19.39 2.43
C LEU A 54 2.74 18.58 2.78
N ASN A 55 3.22 18.65 4.04
CA ASN A 55 4.37 17.86 4.48
C ASN A 55 4.02 16.38 4.58
N GLU A 56 2.81 16.03 4.98
CA GLU A 56 2.31 14.64 4.96
C GLU A 56 2.25 14.11 3.53
N ALA A 57 1.58 14.85 2.64
CA ALA A 57 1.41 14.48 1.24
C ALA A 57 2.75 14.24 0.53
N THR A 58 3.71 15.16 0.70
CA THR A 58 5.06 15.02 0.12
C THR A 58 5.86 13.87 0.73
N ARG A 59 5.68 13.55 2.03
CA ARG A 59 6.36 12.41 2.67
C ARG A 59 5.83 11.08 2.14
N GLY A 60 4.51 10.91 2.09
CA GLY A 60 3.88 9.70 1.55
C GLY A 60 4.23 9.49 0.07
N ALA A 61 4.08 10.53 -0.75
CA ALA A 61 4.41 10.47 -2.18
C ALA A 61 5.90 10.21 -2.42
N GLY A 62 6.77 10.88 -1.66
CA GLY A 62 8.22 10.68 -1.74
C GLY A 62 8.64 9.26 -1.35
N GLN A 63 8.04 8.73 -0.27
CA GLN A 63 8.31 7.36 0.14
C GLN A 63 7.86 6.34 -0.93
N LEU A 64 6.65 6.50 -1.46
CA LEU A 64 6.15 5.65 -2.55
C LEU A 64 7.12 5.66 -3.74
N MET A 65 7.52 6.86 -4.18
CA MET A 65 8.45 7.05 -5.29
C MET A 65 9.78 6.32 -5.03
N SER A 66 10.41 6.57 -3.87
CA SER A 66 11.73 6.01 -3.55
C SER A 66 11.72 4.49 -3.36
N GLN A 67 10.69 3.93 -2.70
CA GLN A 67 10.65 2.50 -2.40
C GLN A 67 10.44 1.65 -3.67
N PHE A 68 9.61 2.14 -4.59
CA PHE A 68 9.30 1.41 -5.81
C PHE A 68 10.13 1.85 -7.01
N GLY A 69 10.94 2.91 -6.89
CA GLY A 69 11.79 3.41 -7.97
C GLY A 69 10.99 4.04 -9.10
N LEU A 70 9.87 4.67 -8.77
CA LEU A 70 8.93 5.25 -9.74
C LEU A 70 9.45 6.59 -10.26
N SER A 71 9.06 6.93 -11.48
CA SER A 71 9.16 8.30 -11.98
C SER A 71 8.17 9.23 -11.26
N THR A 72 8.39 10.54 -11.38
CA THR A 72 7.45 11.55 -10.90
C THR A 72 6.05 11.30 -11.48
N GLN A 73 5.95 11.03 -12.79
CA GLN A 73 4.68 10.79 -13.47
C GLN A 73 3.97 9.54 -12.92
N GLU A 74 4.66 8.40 -12.84
CA GLU A 74 4.09 7.15 -12.32
C GLU A 74 3.61 7.31 -10.87
N THR A 75 4.37 8.04 -10.04
CA THR A 75 4.00 8.31 -8.64
C THR A 75 2.68 9.06 -8.55
N PHE A 76 2.52 10.15 -9.31
CA PHE A 76 1.29 10.95 -9.27
C PHE A 76 0.12 10.28 -9.98
N ASP A 77 0.36 9.46 -11.00
CA ASP A 77 -0.69 8.66 -11.66
C ASP A 77 -1.26 7.62 -10.70
N LEU A 78 -0.42 6.92 -9.91
CA LEU A 78 -0.88 6.00 -8.86
C LEU A 78 -1.68 6.74 -7.77
N LEU A 79 -1.18 7.88 -7.28
CA LEU A 79 -1.88 8.67 -6.26
C LEU A 79 -3.23 9.21 -6.76
N ALA A 80 -3.30 9.61 -8.03
CA ALA A 80 -4.54 10.05 -8.66
C ALA A 80 -5.53 8.89 -8.87
N ALA A 81 -5.04 7.70 -9.26
CA ALA A 81 -5.87 6.49 -9.34
C ALA A 81 -6.40 6.10 -7.95
N GLY A 82 -5.55 6.14 -6.92
CA GLY A 82 -5.96 5.94 -5.53
C GLY A 82 -7.04 6.94 -5.08
N ALA A 83 -6.99 8.18 -5.57
CA ALA A 83 -8.01 9.19 -5.27
C ALA A 83 -9.38 8.81 -5.86
N GLN A 84 -9.37 8.31 -7.09
CA GLN A 84 -10.57 7.85 -7.78
C GLN A 84 -11.18 6.62 -7.11
N GLU A 85 -10.35 5.76 -6.52
CA GLU A 85 -10.76 4.59 -5.73
C GLU A 85 -11.16 4.95 -4.29
N GLY A 86 -11.06 6.21 -3.89
CA GLY A 86 -11.45 6.70 -2.57
C GLY A 86 -10.51 6.28 -1.44
N LEU A 87 -9.22 6.07 -1.73
CA LEU A 87 -8.29 5.50 -0.75
C LEU A 87 -8.08 6.38 0.50
N ASN A 88 -8.25 7.70 0.42
CA ASN A 88 -8.13 8.55 1.61
C ASN A 88 -9.44 8.63 2.44
N TYR A 89 -10.28 7.60 2.45
CA TYR A 89 -11.54 7.60 3.21
C TYR A 89 -11.35 7.64 4.74
N SER A 90 -10.16 7.27 5.22
CA SER A 90 -9.79 7.28 6.65
C SER A 90 -8.80 8.40 7.01
N ASP A 91 -8.57 9.37 6.11
CA ASP A 91 -7.71 10.55 6.32
C ASP A 91 -6.25 10.23 6.70
N GLU A 92 -5.73 9.07 6.28
CA GLU A 92 -4.39 8.59 6.67
C GLU A 92 -3.57 8.04 5.50
N LEU A 93 -4.01 8.24 4.24
CA LEU A 93 -3.38 7.63 3.07
C LEU A 93 -1.89 7.94 3.00
N PHE A 94 -1.48 9.20 3.16
CA PHE A 94 -0.10 9.58 2.96
C PHE A 94 0.81 9.16 4.12
N ASP A 95 0.33 9.23 5.36
CA ASP A 95 1.01 8.63 6.50
C ASP A 95 1.19 7.12 6.32
N ASN A 96 0.15 6.41 5.87
CA ASN A 96 0.21 4.97 5.60
C ASN A 96 1.18 4.65 4.46
N LEU A 97 1.21 5.43 3.38
CA LEU A 97 2.21 5.28 2.31
C LEU A 97 3.64 5.50 2.85
N SER A 98 3.83 6.49 3.74
CA SER A 98 5.13 6.76 4.35
C SER A 98 5.61 5.60 5.23
N GLU A 99 4.71 4.87 5.89
CA GLU A 99 5.04 3.78 6.81
C GLU A 99 5.15 2.42 6.10
N TYR A 100 4.18 2.10 5.24
CA TYR A 100 3.96 0.75 4.73
C TYR A 100 4.53 0.50 3.34
N ALA A 101 4.79 1.53 2.51
CA ALA A 101 5.44 1.31 1.20
C ALA A 101 6.75 0.50 1.30
N PRO A 102 7.64 0.72 2.30
CA PRO A 102 8.82 -0.14 2.51
C PRO A 102 8.46 -1.59 2.82
N LEU A 103 7.39 -1.83 3.58
CA LEU A 103 6.97 -3.17 3.98
C LEU A 103 6.40 -3.93 2.79
N PHE A 104 5.57 -3.29 1.96
CA PHE A 104 5.10 -3.88 0.71
C PHE A 104 6.26 -4.19 -0.23
N LYS A 105 7.21 -3.26 -0.37
CA LYS A 105 8.41 -3.47 -1.17
C LYS A 105 9.26 -4.64 -0.65
N GLN A 106 9.46 -4.72 0.66
CA GLN A 106 10.19 -5.81 1.30
C GLN A 106 9.48 -7.16 1.15
N ALA A 107 8.15 -7.17 1.22
CA ALA A 107 7.34 -8.35 1.01
C ALA A 107 7.34 -8.84 -0.45
N GLY A 108 7.77 -7.98 -1.40
CA GLY A 108 7.93 -8.32 -2.82
C GLY A 108 6.80 -7.83 -3.72
N PHE A 109 5.87 -7.03 -3.20
CA PHE A 109 4.79 -6.45 -3.99
C PHE A 109 5.31 -5.34 -4.91
N SER A 110 4.58 -5.08 -6.00
CA SER A 110 4.69 -3.84 -6.77
C SER A 110 3.86 -2.70 -6.14
N ALA A 111 4.06 -1.47 -6.63
CA ALA A 111 3.26 -0.33 -6.19
C ALA A 111 1.78 -0.49 -6.61
N GLU A 112 1.54 -1.04 -7.81
CA GLU A 112 0.19 -1.34 -8.31
C GLU A 112 -0.51 -2.40 -7.47
N GLU A 113 0.20 -3.45 -7.05
CA GLU A 113 -0.35 -4.47 -6.15
C GLU A 113 -0.70 -3.88 -4.79
N MET A 114 0.18 -3.02 -4.23
CA MET A 114 -0.13 -2.29 -3.00
C MET A 114 -1.44 -1.48 -3.14
N PHE A 115 -1.56 -0.66 -4.18
CA PHE A 115 -2.77 0.15 -4.40
C PHE A 115 -4.01 -0.71 -4.67
N THR A 116 -3.85 -1.85 -5.35
CA THR A 116 -4.95 -2.80 -5.59
C THR A 116 -5.44 -3.41 -4.27
N ILE A 117 -4.53 -3.84 -3.40
CA ILE A 117 -4.87 -4.39 -2.08
C ILE A 117 -5.60 -3.34 -1.22
N LEU A 118 -5.09 -2.11 -1.19
CA LEU A 118 -5.72 -1.00 -0.47
C LEU A 118 -7.11 -0.68 -1.01
N ALA A 119 -7.28 -0.68 -2.34
CA ALA A 119 -8.56 -0.40 -2.98
C ALA A 119 -9.59 -1.51 -2.71
N ASN A 120 -9.17 -2.77 -2.77
CA ASN A 120 -10.03 -3.91 -2.47
C ASN A 120 -10.48 -3.89 -1.00
N GLY A 121 -9.55 -3.72 -0.05
CA GLY A 121 -9.89 -3.62 1.37
C GLY A 121 -10.82 -2.43 1.67
N THR A 122 -10.63 -1.30 0.99
CA THR A 122 -11.52 -0.13 1.08
C THR A 122 -12.93 -0.46 0.58
N LYS A 123 -13.06 -1.07 -0.61
CA LYS A 123 -14.35 -1.46 -1.20
C LYS A 123 -15.11 -2.47 -0.35
N SER A 124 -14.38 -3.32 0.35
CA SER A 124 -14.95 -4.32 1.25
C SER A 124 -15.31 -3.80 2.63
N GLY A 125 -15.13 -2.50 2.86
CA GLY A 125 -15.57 -1.85 4.10
C GLY A 125 -14.63 -2.09 5.27
N SER A 126 -13.32 -2.26 5.03
CA SER A 126 -12.32 -2.18 6.10
C SER A 126 -12.51 -0.90 6.92
N TYR A 127 -12.23 -0.98 8.21
CA TYR A 127 -12.42 0.16 9.12
C TYR A 127 -11.56 1.36 8.72
N ASN A 128 -10.30 1.11 8.38
CA ASN A 128 -9.33 2.10 7.94
C ASN A 128 -8.22 1.44 7.08
N LEU A 129 -7.31 2.25 6.53
CA LEU A 129 -6.20 1.75 5.71
C LEU A 129 -5.15 1.01 6.56
N ASP A 130 -4.94 1.46 7.80
CA ASP A 130 -3.98 0.83 8.71
C ASP A 130 -4.29 -0.66 8.91
N TYR A 131 -5.57 -1.02 9.06
CA TYR A 131 -6.00 -2.42 9.16
C TYR A 131 -5.61 -3.27 7.95
N ILE A 132 -5.74 -2.72 6.74
CA ILE A 132 -5.38 -3.41 5.49
C ILE A 132 -3.86 -3.59 5.42
N ASN A 133 -3.12 -2.53 5.74
CA ASN A 133 -1.66 -2.55 5.75
C ASN A 133 -1.10 -3.51 6.80
N ASP A 134 -1.65 -3.50 8.00
CA ASP A 134 -1.29 -4.40 9.09
C ASP A 134 -1.62 -5.86 8.75
N LEU A 135 -2.71 -6.15 8.03
CA LEU A 135 -3.00 -7.51 7.56
C LEU A 135 -1.84 -8.06 6.72
N VAL A 136 -1.34 -7.27 5.76
CA VAL A 136 -0.22 -7.68 4.88
C VAL A 136 1.07 -7.84 5.68
N LYS A 137 1.37 -6.90 6.57
CA LYS A 137 2.54 -6.94 7.46
C LYS A 137 2.52 -8.17 8.38
N GLU A 138 1.41 -8.40 9.08
CA GLU A 138 1.24 -9.52 10.01
C GLU A 138 1.28 -10.86 9.26
N PHE A 139 0.67 -10.95 8.08
CA PHE A 139 0.82 -12.13 7.23
C PHE A 139 2.29 -12.44 6.94
N GLY A 140 3.06 -11.44 6.49
CA GLY A 140 4.48 -11.59 6.19
C GLY A 140 5.30 -12.10 7.38
N ILE A 141 5.06 -11.54 8.58
CA ILE A 141 5.71 -11.98 9.83
C ILE A 141 5.37 -13.44 10.14
N ARG A 142 4.10 -13.82 10.03
CA ARG A 142 3.61 -15.16 10.41
C ARG A 142 4.10 -16.24 9.46
N VAL A 143 4.05 -16.00 8.15
CA VAL A 143 4.52 -17.00 7.17
C VAL A 143 6.03 -17.20 7.24
N GLN A 144 6.78 -16.18 7.68
CA GLN A 144 8.22 -16.28 7.94
C GLN A 144 8.55 -17.00 9.25
N ASP A 145 7.77 -16.79 10.31
CA ASP A 145 7.96 -17.50 11.59
C ASP A 145 7.71 -19.00 11.45
N GLY A 146 6.71 -19.39 10.65
CA GLY A 146 6.45 -20.79 10.35
C GLY A 146 6.02 -21.62 11.56
N SER A 147 5.42 -20.99 12.58
CA SER A 147 4.90 -21.67 13.78
C SER A 147 4.06 -22.91 13.45
N LYS A 148 3.87 -23.78 14.45
CA LYS A 148 3.07 -24.99 14.29
C LYS A 148 1.68 -24.71 13.68
N GLY A 149 1.00 -23.65 14.12
CA GLY A 149 -0.32 -23.28 13.57
C GLY A 149 -0.26 -22.82 12.12
N VAL A 150 0.79 -22.10 11.73
CA VAL A 150 1.02 -21.69 10.33
C VAL A 150 1.31 -22.91 9.46
N SER A 151 2.19 -23.80 9.91
CA SER A 151 2.52 -25.05 9.21
C SER A 151 1.29 -25.95 9.03
N GLU A 152 0.45 -26.08 10.06
CA GLU A 152 -0.82 -26.81 9.98
C GLU A 152 -1.79 -26.14 8.99
N GLY A 153 -1.90 -24.80 9.02
CA GLY A 153 -2.72 -24.04 8.07
C GLY A 153 -2.29 -24.24 6.61
N PHE A 154 -0.99 -24.24 6.32
CA PHE A 154 -0.47 -24.57 4.98
C PHE A 154 -0.74 -26.02 4.57
N GLY A 155 -0.70 -26.96 5.52
CA GLY A 155 -1.03 -28.37 5.27
C GLY A 155 -2.48 -28.60 4.83
N ASP A 156 -3.37 -27.64 5.08
CA ASP A 156 -4.77 -27.66 4.65
C ASP A 156 -5.01 -26.95 3.30
N LEU A 157 -3.98 -26.32 2.73
CA LEU A 157 -4.01 -25.66 1.41
C LEU A 157 -3.55 -26.62 0.29
N SER A 158 -3.65 -26.19 -0.97
CA SER A 158 -3.23 -27.01 -2.12
C SER A 158 -1.73 -27.32 -2.10
N GLU A 159 -1.34 -28.40 -2.79
CA GLU A 159 0.08 -28.73 -2.96
C GLU A 159 0.83 -27.63 -3.71
N GLU A 160 0.17 -26.89 -4.60
CA GLU A 160 0.73 -25.73 -5.30
C GLU A 160 1.08 -24.61 -4.31
N THR A 161 0.16 -24.23 -3.42
CA THR A 161 0.42 -23.18 -2.42
C THR A 161 1.48 -23.60 -1.40
N GLN A 162 1.49 -24.87 -1.01
CA GLN A 162 2.55 -25.42 -0.15
C GLN A 162 3.94 -25.29 -0.80
N LYS A 163 4.06 -25.59 -2.11
CA LYS A 163 5.33 -25.42 -2.84
C LYS A 163 5.77 -23.96 -2.93
N VAL A 164 4.83 -23.02 -3.04
CA VAL A 164 5.16 -21.58 -3.02
C VAL A 164 5.74 -21.18 -1.66
N TRP A 165 5.13 -21.65 -0.57
CA TRP A 165 5.65 -21.38 0.79
C TRP A 165 6.99 -22.06 1.07
N GLU A 166 7.20 -23.29 0.61
CA GLU A 166 8.50 -23.97 0.65
C GLU A 166 9.58 -23.17 -0.10
N SER A 167 9.27 -22.71 -1.33
CA SER A 167 10.18 -21.88 -2.12
C SER A 167 10.53 -20.57 -1.40
N PHE A 168 9.55 -19.93 -0.76
CA PHE A 168 9.78 -18.74 0.08
C PHE A 168 10.72 -19.04 1.26
N ASN A 169 10.50 -20.14 1.99
CA ASN A 169 11.36 -20.55 3.11
C ASN A 169 12.80 -20.90 2.68
N GLU A 170 13.00 -21.31 1.43
CA GLU A 170 14.31 -21.52 0.82
C GLU A 170 14.96 -20.21 0.30
N GLY A 171 14.30 -19.07 0.45
CA GLY A 171 14.75 -17.77 -0.03
C GLY A 171 14.63 -17.58 -1.55
N LYS A 172 13.78 -18.38 -2.22
CA LYS A 172 13.57 -18.37 -3.67
C LYS A 172 12.23 -17.75 -4.10
N GLY A 173 11.37 -17.39 -3.14
CA GLY A 173 10.10 -16.70 -3.37
C GLY A 173 9.96 -15.47 -2.47
N THR A 174 8.90 -14.71 -2.69
CA THR A 174 8.56 -13.50 -1.91
C THR A 174 7.35 -13.75 -1.00
N ALA A 175 7.15 -12.90 0.01
CA ALA A 175 5.95 -12.98 0.83
C ALA A 175 4.69 -12.64 0.00
N ALA A 176 4.81 -11.80 -1.03
CA ALA A 176 3.77 -11.51 -1.99
C ALA A 176 3.32 -12.75 -2.77
N ASP A 177 4.26 -13.60 -3.22
CA ASP A 177 3.93 -14.87 -3.90
C ASP A 177 3.09 -15.77 -2.98
N VAL A 178 3.50 -15.89 -1.72
CA VAL A 178 2.81 -16.70 -0.71
C VAL A 178 1.43 -16.10 -0.41
N PHE A 179 1.33 -14.78 -0.25
CA PHE A 179 0.08 -14.07 -0.01
C PHE A 179 -0.94 -14.35 -1.12
N ASN A 180 -0.54 -14.15 -2.37
CA ASN A 180 -1.39 -14.37 -3.53
C ASN A 180 -1.80 -15.84 -3.70
N ALA A 181 -0.90 -16.79 -3.44
CA ALA A 181 -1.22 -18.22 -3.48
C ALA A 181 -2.25 -18.61 -2.41
N VAL A 182 -2.05 -18.14 -1.17
CA VAL A 182 -2.98 -18.36 -0.05
C VAL A 182 -4.36 -17.78 -0.35
N LEU A 183 -4.46 -16.53 -0.78
CA LEU A 183 -5.75 -15.93 -1.14
C LEU A 183 -6.45 -16.71 -2.26
N GLY A 184 -5.71 -17.11 -3.29
CA GLY A 184 -6.23 -17.87 -4.41
C GLY A 184 -6.81 -19.22 -4.02
N ASP A 185 -6.24 -19.90 -3.02
CA ASP A 185 -6.80 -21.13 -2.49
C ASP A 185 -8.02 -20.87 -1.61
N LEU A 186 -7.93 -19.95 -0.65
CA LEU A 186 -9.02 -19.63 0.27
C LEU A 186 -10.29 -19.18 -0.47
N GLN A 187 -10.15 -18.39 -1.54
CA GLN A 187 -11.26 -17.98 -2.40
C GLN A 187 -12.00 -19.17 -3.04
N LYS A 188 -11.25 -20.21 -3.43
CA LYS A 188 -11.78 -21.41 -4.11
C LYS A 188 -12.34 -22.47 -3.15
N MET A 189 -12.15 -22.32 -1.84
CA MET A 189 -12.67 -23.28 -0.87
C MET A 189 -14.19 -23.18 -0.75
N ASP A 190 -14.88 -24.30 -0.94
CA ASP A 190 -16.32 -24.44 -0.68
C ASP A 190 -16.63 -24.40 0.82
N ASP A 191 -15.79 -25.03 1.64
CA ASP A 191 -15.93 -25.02 3.09
C ASP A 191 -15.44 -23.69 3.68
N LYS A 192 -16.39 -22.76 3.85
CA LYS A 192 -16.11 -21.43 4.43
C LYS A 192 -15.70 -21.47 5.90
N VAL A 193 -16.07 -22.51 6.64
CA VAL A 193 -15.60 -22.67 8.04
C VAL A 193 -14.13 -23.04 8.03
N LYS A 194 -13.72 -23.96 7.16
CA LYS A 194 -12.32 -24.34 7.01
C LYS A 194 -11.47 -23.18 6.48
N ALA A 195 -11.96 -22.45 5.47
CA ALA A 195 -11.29 -21.26 4.96
C ALA A 195 -11.04 -20.22 6.06
N ASN A 196 -12.04 -19.98 6.93
CA ASN A 196 -11.88 -19.10 8.09
C ASN A 196 -10.81 -19.59 9.08
N GLN A 197 -10.79 -20.89 9.38
CA GLN A 197 -9.78 -21.46 10.29
C GLN A 197 -8.35 -21.27 9.75
N ILE A 198 -8.16 -21.51 8.45
CA ILE A 198 -6.86 -21.31 7.79
C ILE A 198 -6.52 -19.81 7.75
N GLY A 199 -7.48 -18.95 7.42
CA GLY A 199 -7.30 -17.51 7.44
C GLY A 199 -6.82 -17.00 8.80
N VAL A 200 -7.47 -17.41 9.90
CA VAL A 200 -7.02 -17.07 11.26
C VAL A 200 -5.62 -17.63 11.55
N ALA A 201 -5.30 -18.84 11.09
CA ALA A 201 -3.98 -19.42 11.31
C ALA A 201 -2.87 -18.60 10.62
N LEU A 202 -3.10 -18.16 9.38
CA LEU A 202 -2.09 -17.52 8.53
C LEU A 202 -2.00 -16.00 8.71
N PHE A 203 -3.13 -15.32 8.88
CA PHE A 203 -3.21 -13.86 9.00
C PHE A 203 -3.39 -13.39 10.46
N GLY A 204 -3.67 -14.31 11.39
CA GLY A 204 -3.83 -13.98 12.81
C GLY A 204 -5.09 -13.16 13.10
N THR A 205 -5.01 -12.31 14.12
CA THR A 205 -6.15 -11.48 14.56
C THR A 205 -6.62 -10.51 13.47
N LYS A 206 -5.74 -10.12 12.54
CA LYS A 206 -6.11 -9.23 11.43
C LYS A 206 -7.14 -9.84 10.49
N TRP A 207 -7.19 -11.18 10.36
CA TRP A 207 -8.29 -11.87 9.67
C TRP A 207 -9.61 -11.75 10.42
N GLU A 208 -9.58 -11.84 11.75
CA GLU A 208 -10.77 -11.72 12.59
C GLU A 208 -11.30 -10.28 12.56
N ASP A 209 -10.39 -9.30 12.57
CA ASP A 209 -10.70 -7.88 12.53
C ASP A 209 -11.33 -7.46 11.19
N MET A 210 -10.79 -7.93 10.06
CA MET A 210 -11.28 -7.57 8.72
C MET A 210 -12.43 -8.47 8.25
N GLY A 211 -12.44 -9.74 8.65
CA GLY A 211 -13.36 -10.74 8.15
C GLY A 211 -12.95 -11.30 6.78
N ALA A 212 -13.30 -12.56 6.55
CA ALA A 212 -12.89 -13.31 5.35
C ALA A 212 -13.39 -12.69 4.04
N GLU A 213 -14.60 -12.14 4.02
CA GLU A 213 -15.16 -11.52 2.82
C GLU A 213 -14.31 -10.33 2.37
N ALA A 214 -13.81 -9.52 3.32
CA ALA A 214 -12.99 -8.36 3.00
C ALA A 214 -11.54 -8.70 2.64
N VAL A 215 -10.98 -9.76 3.23
CA VAL A 215 -9.63 -10.22 2.88
C VAL A 215 -9.60 -10.92 1.51
N LEU A 216 -10.68 -11.60 1.13
CA LEU A 216 -10.76 -12.39 -0.09
C LEU A 216 -11.38 -11.65 -1.29
N SER A 217 -11.68 -10.34 -1.17
CA SER A 217 -12.20 -9.51 -2.26
C SER A 217 -11.12 -9.02 -3.21
#